data_AF-A0AAP4DKC1-F1
#
_entry.id   AF-A0AAP4DKC1-F1
#
_cell.length_a   1.000
_cell.length_b   1.000
_cell.length_c   1.000
_cell.angle_alpha   90.00
_cell.angle_beta   90.00
_cell.angle_gamma   90.00
#
_symmetry.space_group_name_H-M   'P 1'
#
loop_
_entity.id
_entity.type
_entity.pdbx_description
1 polymer ?
#
loop_
_entity_poly.entity_id
_entity_poly.type
_entity_poly.pdbx_seq_one_letter_code
_entity_poly.pdbx_strand_id
1 'polypeptide(L)' 'EQLLQLVWDYEYYGDERTVDAHIKKLRQKIEKVGPQVIQTVWGVGYKFDDTEAE' A
#
# COMPACT_ATOMS: atom_id res chain seq x y z
N GLU A 1 -2.01 -5.26 -10.49
CA GLU A 1 -0.74 -5.76 -11.10
C GLU A 1 0.50 -4.88 -10.91
N GLN A 2 0.48 -3.55 -11.13
CA GLN A 2 1.71 -2.71 -11.10
C GLN A 2 2.48 -2.72 -9.77
N LEU A 3 1.80 -2.65 -8.61
CA LEU A 3 2.45 -2.68 -7.30
C LEU A 3 3.10 -4.04 -7.00
N LEU A 4 2.55 -5.13 -7.53
CA LEU A 4 3.11 -6.47 -7.36
C LEU A 4 4.45 -6.55 -8.10
N GLN A 5 4.47 -6.16 -9.37
CA GLN A 5 5.64 -6.22 -10.25
C GLN A 5 6.81 -5.34 -9.79
N LEU A 6 6.53 -4.20 -9.16
CA LEU A 6 7.57 -3.26 -8.69
C LEU A 6 8.25 -3.69 -7.38
N VAL A 7 7.53 -4.38 -6.50
CA VAL A 7 8.02 -4.76 -5.16
C VAL A 7 8.50 -6.20 -5.12
N TRP A 8 7.82 -7.06 -5.88
CA TRP A 8 8.16 -8.44 -6.08
C TRP A 8 8.37 -8.65 -7.58
N ASP A 9 9.64 -8.71 -7.99
CA ASP A 9 10.04 -9.13 -9.32
C ASP A 9 9.24 -10.38 -9.75
N TYR A 10 8.99 -10.53 -11.05
CA TYR A 10 7.93 -11.32 -11.72
C TYR A 10 7.65 -12.77 -11.26
N GLU A 11 8.36 -13.31 -10.26
CA GLU A 11 8.20 -14.63 -9.66
C GLU A 11 7.20 -14.71 -8.48
N TYR A 12 6.50 -13.63 -8.12
CA TYR A 12 5.54 -13.69 -7.01
C TYR A 12 4.15 -14.17 -7.44
N TYR A 13 3.92 -15.47 -7.26
CA TYR A 13 2.64 -16.19 -7.39
C TYR A 13 1.62 -15.83 -6.27
N GLY A 14 1.59 -14.59 -5.80
CA GLY A 14 0.71 -14.17 -4.70
C GLY A 14 -0.55 -13.45 -5.20
N ASP A 15 -1.69 -13.84 -4.63
CA ASP A 15 -3.01 -13.23 -4.85
C ASP A 15 -3.02 -11.76 -4.38
N GLU A 16 -3.84 -10.91 -5.01
CA GLU A 16 -4.00 -9.47 -4.69
C GLU A 16 -4.30 -9.25 -3.19
N ARG A 17 -4.91 -10.24 -2.55
CA ARG A 17 -5.15 -10.29 -1.09
C ARG A 17 -3.89 -10.13 -0.23
N THR A 18 -2.72 -10.50 -0.75
CA THR A 18 -1.47 -10.33 -0.01
C THR A 18 -1.06 -8.87 0.06
N VAL A 19 -1.34 -8.08 -0.98
CA VAL A 19 -1.08 -6.63 -1.00
C VAL A 19 -1.90 -5.95 0.09
N ASP A 20 -3.18 -6.29 0.22
CA ASP A 20 -4.07 -5.72 1.23
C ASP A 20 -3.55 -5.94 2.65
N ALA A 21 -3.06 -7.15 2.96
CA ALA A 21 -2.50 -7.47 4.26
C ALA A 21 -1.23 -6.65 4.56
N HIS A 22 -0.40 -6.42 3.54
CA HIS A 22 0.84 -5.64 3.67
C HIS A 22 0.53 -4.15 3.81
N ILE A 23 -0.38 -3.61 3.00
CA ILE A 23 -0.84 -2.22 3.09
C ILE A 23 -1.49 -1.96 4.45
N LYS A 24 -2.30 -2.89 4.96
CA LYS A 24 -2.89 -2.76 6.30
C LYS A 24 -1.82 -2.70 7.40
N LYS A 25 -0.82 -3.59 7.35
CA LYS A 25 0.30 -3.58 8.32
C LYS A 25 1.15 -2.32 8.20
N LEU A 26 1.40 -1.84 6.98
CA LEU A 26 2.18 -0.63 6.73
C LEU A 26 1.47 0.61 7.26
N ARG A 27 0.17 0.74 6.96
CA ARG A 27 -0.68 1.82 7.46
C ARG A 27 -0.67 1.89 8.98
N GLN A 28 -0.86 0.75 9.67
CA GLN A 28 -0.80 0.68 11.14
C GLN A 28 0.55 1.08 11.73
N LYS A 29 1.66 0.89 10.99
CA LYS A 29 2.99 1.31 11.45
C LYS A 29 3.21 2.80 11.25
N ILE A 30 2.81 3.32 10.10
CA ILE A 30 3.01 4.74 9.74
C ILE A 30 2.11 5.65 10.57
N GLU A 31 0.83 5.29 10.77
CA GLU A 31 -0.11 6.05 11.61
C GLU A 31 0.36 6.20 13.06
N LYS A 32 1.23 5.30 13.55
CA LYS A 32 1.80 5.41 14.91
C LYS A 32 2.89 6.46 15.03
N VAL A 33 3.53 6.82 13.93
CA VAL A 33 4.73 7.67 13.90
C VAL A 33 4.53 8.94 13.09
N GLY A 34 3.42 9.07 12.38
CA GLY A 34 3.16 10.16 11.46
C GLY A 34 1.75 10.14 10.85
N PRO A 35 1.50 11.04 9.89
CA PRO A 35 0.21 11.26 9.28
C PRO A 35 -0.23 10.09 8.39
N GLN A 36 -1.53 10.04 8.09
CA GLN A 36 -2.14 8.94 7.36
C GLN A 36 -1.94 9.07 5.85
N VAL A 37 -0.75 8.68 5.38
CA VAL A 37 -0.31 8.92 3.99
C VAL A 37 -0.71 7.87 2.94
N ILE A 38 -1.46 6.83 3.31
CA ILE A 38 -1.85 5.75 2.38
C ILE A 38 -3.36 5.73 2.18
N GLN A 39 -3.82 6.10 0.98
CA GLN A 39 -5.23 6.15 0.60
C GLN A 39 -5.65 4.94 -0.24
N THR A 40 -6.89 4.50 -0.04
CA THR A 40 -7.51 3.43 -0.84
C THR A 40 -8.36 4.05 -1.94
N VAL A 41 -8.06 3.75 -3.19
CA VAL A 41 -8.82 4.18 -4.37
C VAL A 41 -9.63 2.99 -4.89
N TRP A 42 -10.94 3.03 -4.64
CA TRP A 42 -11.85 1.95 -5.01
C TRP A 42 -11.82 1.67 -6.51
N GLY A 43 -11.67 0.40 -6.89
CA GLY A 43 -11.60 -0.03 -8.29
C GLY A 43 -10.26 0.24 -8.99
N VAL A 44 -9.27 0.82 -8.30
CA VAL A 44 -7.94 1.11 -8.86
C VAL A 44 -6.81 0.49 -8.02
N GLY A 45 -6.83 0.69 -6.69
CA GLY A 45 -5.78 0.19 -5.79
C GLY A 45 -5.44 1.16 -4.66
N TYR A 46 -4.14 1.42 -4.45
CA TYR A 46 -3.63 2.25 -3.36
C TYR A 46 -2.82 3.43 -3.89
N LYS A 47 -2.98 4.58 -3.24
CA LYS A 47 -2.25 5.82 -3.52
C LYS A 47 -1.49 6.27 -2.28
N PHE A 48 -0.27 6.76 -2.47
CA PHE A 48 0.48 7.49 -1.46
C PHE A 48 0.19 8.98 -1.59
N ASP A 49 -0.15 9.63 -0.49
CA ASP A 49 -0.50 11.05 -0.41
C ASP A 49 0.07 11.64 0.88
N ASP A 50 1.13 12.44 0.79
CA ASP A 50 1.81 13.09 1.90
C ASP A 50 1.40 14.56 2.08
N THR A 51 0.37 15.03 1.36
CA THR A 51 -0.07 16.43 1.40
C THR A 51 -0.62 16.85 2.77
N GLU A 52 -1.01 15.90 3.63
CA GLU A 52 -1.46 16.15 5.01
C GLU A 52 -0.32 16.09 6.05
N ALA A 53 0.93 15.96 5.61
CA ALA A 53 2.11 15.81 6.48
C ALA A 53 2.87 17.10 6.81
N GLU A 54 2.36 18.27 6.39
CA GLU A 54 2.94 19.58 6.69
C GLU A 54 2.67 20.06 8.13
#